data_AF-A0A6J6XMI1-F1
#
_entry.id   AF-A0A6J6XMI1-F1
#
_cell.length_a   1.000
_cell.length_b   1.000
_cell.length_c   1.000
_cell.angle_alpha   90.00
_cell.angle_beta   90.00
_cell.angle_gamma   90.00
#
_symmetry.space_group_name_H-M   'P 1'
#
loop_
_entity.id
_entity.type
_entity.pdbx_description
1 polymer ?
#
loop_
_entity_poly.entity_id
_entity_poly.type
_entity_poly.pdbx_seq_one_letter_code
_entity_poly.pdbx_strand_id
1 'polypeptide(L)'
;MPVIIGTTRDEMDLFKMFDPAAATLDDAGLRARLGATGKNVDALIDAYVATGTTAPPDVWARVNTDTAMWLHAVAITEARSAHAPTWMYRFDWEAASPDMGAPHGVDIPFPFTTIDVDGWDTFIEDPEQAMSLASVIQRSWADFANDGIPTLGDTEWPAFDRETRSTAIFGRNITVESDPNGQVRQAWNT
;
A
#
# COMPACT_ATOMS: atom_id res chain seq x y z
N MET A 1 13.40 17.03 9.16
CA MET A 1 12.48 16.33 10.08
C MET A 1 12.27 14.92 9.56
N PRO A 2 12.47 13.90 10.41
CA PRO A 2 12.20 12.50 10.07
C PRO A 2 10.73 12.28 9.68
N VAL A 3 10.43 11.27 8.84
CA VAL A 3 9.06 10.99 8.35
C VAL A 3 8.80 9.49 8.26
N ILE A 4 7.64 9.03 8.75
CA ILE A 4 7.03 7.75 8.34
C ILE A 4 5.90 8.08 7.37
N ILE A 5 5.81 7.32 6.27
CA ILE A 5 4.77 7.45 5.25
C ILE A 5 4.42 6.07 4.70
N GLY A 6 3.18 5.87 4.30
CA GLY A 6 2.77 4.61 3.69
C GLY A 6 1.41 4.70 3.04
N THR A 7 0.98 3.55 2.53
CA THR A 7 -0.34 3.35 1.92
C THR A 7 -0.86 1.97 2.31
N THR A 8 -2.17 1.75 2.18
CA THR A 8 -2.73 0.40 2.14
C THR A 8 -2.48 -0.24 0.77
N ARG A 9 -2.54 -1.56 0.68
CA ARG A 9 -2.21 -2.30 -0.55
C ARG A 9 -3.25 -2.03 -1.64
N ASP A 10 -4.53 -1.95 -1.27
CA ASP A 10 -5.69 -1.89 -2.16
C ASP A 10 -6.56 -0.66 -1.84
N GLU A 11 -5.92 0.50 -1.59
CA GLU A 11 -6.55 1.78 -1.19
C GLU A 11 -7.90 2.03 -1.86
N MET A 12 -7.95 1.91 -3.19
CA MET A 12 -9.13 2.32 -3.96
C MET A 12 -10.22 1.26 -4.07
N ASP A 13 -10.01 0.06 -3.51
CA ASP A 13 -10.99 -1.02 -3.57
C ASP A 13 -12.23 -0.71 -2.72
N LEU A 14 -12.08 0.09 -1.66
CA LEU A 14 -13.19 0.63 -0.87
C LEU A 14 -14.15 1.50 -1.68
N PHE A 15 -13.67 2.06 -2.80
CA PHE A 15 -14.35 3.09 -3.57
C PHE A 15 -14.89 2.58 -4.91
N LYS A 16 -14.85 1.26 -5.16
CA LYS A 16 -15.31 0.62 -6.41
C LYS A 16 -16.75 1.00 -6.80
N MET A 17 -17.62 1.33 -5.84
CA MET A 17 -19.00 1.74 -6.11
C MET A 17 -19.12 3.03 -6.95
N PHE A 18 -18.08 3.85 -7.03
CA PHE A 18 -18.08 5.06 -7.86
C PHE A 18 -17.77 4.81 -9.34
N ASP A 19 -17.31 3.61 -9.69
CA ASP A 19 -17.04 3.20 -11.08
C ASP A 19 -17.52 1.75 -11.31
N PRO A 20 -18.84 1.51 -11.30
CA PRO A 20 -19.39 0.16 -11.46
C PRO A 20 -19.06 -0.46 -12.82
N ALA A 21 -18.78 0.36 -13.84
CA ALA A 21 -18.38 -0.12 -15.16
C ALA A 21 -17.02 -0.85 -15.13
N ALA A 22 -16.15 -0.55 -14.16
CA ALA A 22 -14.86 -1.22 -13.98
C ALA A 22 -14.98 -2.73 -13.78
N ALA A 23 -16.05 -3.19 -13.12
CA ALA A 23 -16.25 -4.60 -12.75
C ALA A 23 -16.40 -5.54 -13.95
N THR A 24 -16.67 -4.99 -15.14
CA THR A 24 -16.88 -5.76 -16.38
C THR A 24 -15.90 -5.40 -17.49
N LEU A 25 -14.77 -4.77 -17.13
CA LEU A 25 -13.75 -4.42 -18.10
C LEU A 25 -13.19 -5.66 -18.80
N ASP A 26 -13.10 -5.55 -20.13
CA ASP A 26 -12.28 -6.43 -20.96
C ASP A 26 -10.94 -5.75 -21.30
N ASP A 27 -10.08 -6.44 -22.05
CA ASP A 27 -8.77 -5.92 -22.46
C ASP A 27 -8.88 -4.61 -23.25
N ALA A 28 -9.90 -4.47 -24.10
CA ALA A 28 -10.11 -3.28 -24.90
C ALA A 28 -10.49 -2.08 -24.02
N GLY A 29 -11.39 -2.29 -23.06
CA GLY A 29 -11.78 -1.29 -22.08
C GLY A 29 -10.62 -0.85 -21.19
N LEU A 30 -9.82 -1.80 -20.68
CA LEU A 30 -8.63 -1.48 -19.88
C LEU A 30 -7.63 -0.64 -20.69
N ARG A 31 -7.32 -1.06 -21.92
CA ARG A 31 -6.42 -0.30 -22.81
C ARG A 31 -6.95 1.10 -23.11
N ALA A 32 -8.25 1.25 -23.33
CA ALA A 32 -8.86 2.55 -23.57
C ALA A 32 -8.71 3.49 -22.37
N ARG A 33 -8.92 2.98 -21.14
CA ARG A 33 -8.75 3.76 -19.91
C ARG A 33 -7.29 4.15 -19.67
N LEU A 34 -6.36 3.22 -19.84
CA LEU A 34 -4.93 3.50 -19.74
C LEU A 34 -4.44 4.46 -20.83
N GLY A 35 -5.01 4.39 -22.04
CA GLY A 35 -4.66 5.31 -23.13
C GLY A 35 -4.92 6.78 -22.80
N ALA A 36 -5.88 7.08 -21.92
CA ALA A 36 -6.16 8.44 -21.48
C ALA A 36 -5.06 9.05 -20.59
N THR A 37 -4.14 8.22 -20.05
CA THR A 37 -3.03 8.68 -19.21
C THR A 37 -1.88 9.29 -20.00
N GLY A 38 -1.82 9.06 -21.33
CA GLY A 38 -0.70 9.46 -22.18
C GLY A 38 0.58 8.64 -21.97
N LYS A 39 0.51 7.53 -21.23
CA LYS A 39 1.64 6.63 -20.94
C LYS A 39 1.72 5.46 -21.92
N ASN A 40 2.83 4.73 -21.87
CA ASN A 40 2.98 3.49 -22.61
C ASN A 40 2.06 2.39 -22.03
N VAL A 41 0.90 2.21 -22.67
CA VAL A 41 -0.15 1.28 -22.25
C VAL A 41 0.35 -0.16 -22.16
N ASP A 42 1.14 -0.62 -23.13
CA ASP A 42 1.64 -1.99 -23.16
C ASP A 42 2.61 -2.24 -22.00
N ALA A 43 3.54 -1.30 -21.77
CA ALA A 43 4.48 -1.40 -20.65
C ALA A 43 3.77 -1.37 -19.28
N LEU A 44 2.69 -0.58 -19.15
CA LEU A 44 1.88 -0.57 -17.93
C LEU A 44 1.20 -1.92 -17.71
N ILE A 45 0.50 -2.45 -18.71
CA ILE A 45 -0.19 -3.75 -18.60
C ILE A 45 0.82 -4.85 -18.27
N ASP A 46 1.95 -4.90 -18.97
CA ASP A 46 2.99 -5.90 -18.73
C ASP A 46 3.54 -5.82 -17.29
N ALA A 47 3.74 -4.61 -16.77
CA ALA A 47 4.23 -4.40 -15.41
C ALA A 47 3.23 -4.87 -14.35
N TYR A 48 1.92 -4.66 -14.54
CA TYR A 48 0.89 -5.18 -13.64
C TYR A 48 0.72 -6.70 -13.75
N VAL A 49 0.80 -7.26 -14.96
CA VAL A 49 0.78 -8.72 -15.17
C VAL A 49 1.96 -9.39 -14.45
N ALA A 50 3.13 -8.74 -14.42
CA ALA A 50 4.30 -9.24 -13.71
C ALA A 50 4.11 -9.33 -12.18
N THR A 51 3.14 -8.61 -11.60
CA THR A 51 2.77 -8.74 -10.17
C THR A 51 1.76 -9.88 -9.92
N GLY A 52 1.37 -10.62 -10.97
CA GLY A 52 0.35 -11.66 -10.91
C GLY A 52 -1.08 -11.15 -11.10
N THR A 53 -1.29 -9.84 -11.28
CA THR A 53 -2.59 -9.25 -11.53
C THR A 53 -2.89 -9.29 -13.03
N THR A 54 -3.79 -10.20 -13.45
CA THR A 54 -4.01 -10.49 -14.88
C THR A 54 -5.39 -10.15 -15.40
N ALA A 55 -6.43 -10.16 -14.55
CA ALA A 55 -7.78 -9.84 -14.99
C ALA A 55 -7.91 -8.31 -15.22
N PRO A 56 -8.52 -7.85 -16.33
CA PRO A 56 -8.60 -6.42 -16.61
C PRO A 56 -9.26 -5.56 -15.51
N PRO A 57 -10.34 -6.01 -14.83
CA PRO A 57 -10.89 -5.30 -13.68
C PRO A 57 -9.88 -5.16 -12.52
N ASP A 58 -9.12 -6.22 -12.23
CA ASP A 58 -8.14 -6.23 -11.14
C ASP A 58 -6.95 -5.33 -11.48
N VAL A 59 -6.47 -5.38 -12.72
CA VAL A 59 -5.41 -4.45 -13.19
C VAL A 59 -5.89 -3.01 -13.06
N TRP A 60 -7.12 -2.70 -13.43
CA TRP A 60 -7.68 -1.36 -13.26
C TRP A 60 -7.79 -0.93 -11.79
N ALA A 61 -8.17 -1.85 -10.89
CA ALA A 61 -8.22 -1.59 -9.46
C ALA A 61 -6.82 -1.24 -8.90
N ARG A 62 -5.79 -1.98 -9.31
CA ARG A 62 -4.38 -1.67 -8.98
C ARG A 62 -3.94 -0.32 -9.54
N VAL A 63 -4.27 -0.02 -10.80
CA VAL A 63 -3.99 1.28 -11.43
C VAL A 63 -4.60 2.44 -10.65
N ASN A 64 -5.86 2.32 -10.22
CA ASN A 64 -6.51 3.35 -9.41
C ASN A 64 -5.80 3.56 -8.08
N THR A 65 -5.48 2.47 -7.36
CA THR A 65 -4.71 2.54 -6.11
C THR A 65 -3.36 3.23 -6.30
N ASP A 66 -2.64 2.85 -7.36
CA ASP A 66 -1.30 3.37 -7.59
C ASP A 66 -1.31 4.84 -7.96
N THR A 67 -2.21 5.24 -8.85
CA THR A 67 -2.31 6.63 -9.32
C THR A 67 -2.97 7.57 -8.32
N ALA A 68 -3.84 7.08 -7.43
CA ALA A 68 -4.45 7.90 -6.39
C ALA A 68 -3.54 8.07 -5.17
N MET A 69 -2.77 7.03 -4.80
CA MET A 69 -2.06 6.99 -3.51
C MET A 69 -0.60 6.57 -3.66
N TRP A 70 -0.31 5.35 -4.11
CA TRP A 70 1.00 4.73 -3.93
C TRP A 70 2.12 5.46 -4.68
N LEU A 71 1.94 5.84 -5.95
CA LEU A 71 2.95 6.57 -6.72
C LEU A 71 3.27 7.94 -6.08
N HIS A 72 2.27 8.60 -5.50
CA HIS A 72 2.46 9.85 -4.78
C HIS A 72 3.22 9.66 -3.47
N ALA A 73 2.88 8.62 -2.70
CA ALA A 73 3.62 8.26 -1.48
C ALA A 73 5.09 7.96 -1.81
N VAL A 74 5.36 7.13 -2.82
CA VAL A 74 6.73 6.85 -3.31
C VAL A 74 7.47 8.14 -3.68
N ALA A 75 6.84 9.02 -4.47
CA ALA A 75 7.48 10.26 -4.91
C ALA A 75 7.83 11.18 -3.73
N ILE A 76 6.94 11.29 -2.74
CA ILE A 76 7.20 12.04 -1.50
C ILE A 76 8.35 11.40 -0.72
N THR A 77 8.33 10.08 -0.53
CA THR A 77 9.38 9.34 0.18
C THR A 77 10.75 9.54 -0.49
N GLU A 78 10.83 9.38 -1.81
CA GLU A 78 12.05 9.55 -2.59
C GLU A 78 12.60 10.98 -2.53
N ALA A 79 11.74 11.99 -2.47
CA ALA A 79 12.14 13.38 -2.32
C ALA A 79 12.61 13.69 -0.90
N ARG A 80 11.95 13.12 0.11
CA ARG A 80 12.27 13.34 1.53
C ARG A 80 13.53 12.62 1.97
N SER A 81 13.77 11.40 1.49
CA SER A 81 14.93 10.58 1.88
C SER A 81 16.27 11.22 1.51
N ALA A 82 16.30 12.09 0.49
CA ALA A 82 17.48 12.88 0.14
C ALA A 82 17.87 13.94 1.19
N HIS A 83 16.97 14.25 2.13
CA HIS A 83 17.12 15.37 3.06
C HIS A 83 16.94 15.00 4.54
N ALA A 84 16.21 13.93 4.84
CA ALA A 84 15.99 13.47 6.21
C ALA A 84 15.70 11.96 6.24
N PRO A 85 16.00 11.28 7.36
CA PRO A 85 15.59 9.89 7.58
C PRO A 85 14.09 9.73 7.30
N THR A 86 13.75 8.78 6.44
CA THR A 86 12.38 8.55 5.98
C THR A 86 12.14 7.05 5.96
N TRP A 87 10.97 6.59 6.40
CA TRP A 87 10.59 5.19 6.39
C TRP A 87 9.29 5.02 5.63
N MET A 88 9.22 3.97 4.80
CA MET A 88 8.05 3.66 4.02
C MET A 88 7.40 2.36 4.49
N TYR A 89 6.06 2.31 4.54
CA TYR A 89 5.32 1.07 4.72
C TYR A 89 4.26 0.85 3.63
N ARG A 90 3.85 -0.42 3.47
CA ARG A 90 2.62 -0.83 2.81
C ARG A 90 1.80 -1.70 3.77
N PHE A 91 0.51 -1.42 3.89
CA PHE A 91 -0.39 -2.15 4.76
C PHE A 91 -1.18 -3.20 3.97
N ASP A 92 -0.92 -4.48 4.25
CA ASP A 92 -1.37 -5.65 3.50
C ASP A 92 -2.38 -6.50 4.29
N TRP A 93 -2.94 -5.95 5.37
CA TRP A 93 -4.00 -6.61 6.10
C TRP A 93 -5.28 -6.70 5.27
N GLU A 94 -5.68 -7.91 4.90
CA GLU A 94 -6.91 -8.11 4.15
C GLU A 94 -8.15 -7.93 5.03
N ALA A 95 -9.11 -7.17 4.52
CA ALA A 95 -10.40 -6.93 5.15
C ALA A 95 -11.24 -8.21 5.23
N ALA A 96 -12.06 -8.30 6.27
CA ALA A 96 -13.01 -9.41 6.44
C ALA A 96 -14.07 -9.45 5.32
N SER A 97 -14.45 -8.28 4.77
CA SER A 97 -15.32 -8.22 3.61
C SER A 97 -14.61 -8.78 2.37
N PRO A 98 -15.24 -9.72 1.64
CA PRO A 98 -14.75 -10.10 0.33
C PRO A 98 -14.69 -8.86 -0.58
N ASP A 99 -13.78 -8.89 -1.55
CA ASP A 99 -13.62 -7.90 -2.63
C ASP A 99 -12.99 -6.54 -2.25
N MET A 100 -12.60 -6.32 -0.99
CA MET A 100 -11.97 -5.07 -0.53
C MET A 100 -10.44 -5.11 -0.44
N GLY A 101 -9.82 -6.29 -0.45
CA GLY A 101 -8.37 -6.41 -0.28
C GLY A 101 -7.90 -5.79 1.05
N ALA A 102 -6.83 -5.00 1.04
CA ALA A 102 -6.45 -4.09 2.13
C ALA A 102 -6.89 -2.64 1.81
N PRO A 103 -8.15 -2.27 2.12
CA PRO A 103 -8.77 -1.04 1.64
C PRO A 103 -8.27 0.20 2.37
N HIS A 104 -8.56 1.38 1.81
CA HIS A 104 -8.26 2.66 2.43
C HIS A 104 -8.71 2.73 3.90
N GLY A 105 -7.79 3.16 4.76
CA GLY A 105 -8.05 3.40 6.18
C GLY A 105 -8.12 2.14 7.06
N VAL A 106 -7.91 0.94 6.50
CA VAL A 106 -7.87 -0.29 7.32
C VAL A 106 -6.69 -0.32 8.30
N ASP A 107 -5.66 0.48 8.06
CA ASP A 107 -4.49 0.64 8.94
C ASP A 107 -4.74 1.53 10.16
N ILE A 108 -5.81 2.33 10.17
CA ILE A 108 -6.11 3.31 11.22
C ILE A 108 -6.20 2.71 12.62
N PRO A 109 -6.93 1.60 12.90
CA PRO A 109 -7.11 1.16 14.28
C PRO A 109 -5.84 0.59 14.92
N PHE A 110 -4.84 0.24 14.12
CA PHE A 110 -3.61 -0.44 14.56
C PHE A 110 -2.69 0.45 15.41
N PRO A 111 -2.22 1.63 14.96
CA PRO A 111 -1.38 2.50 15.80
C PRO A 111 -2.07 2.99 17.07
N PHE A 112 -3.41 3.07 17.07
CA PHE A 112 -4.20 3.48 18.23
C PHE A 112 -4.63 2.31 19.13
N THR A 113 -4.34 1.06 18.76
CA THR A 113 -4.81 -0.15 19.45
C THR A 113 -6.30 -0.11 19.75
N THR A 114 -7.10 0.28 18.76
CA THR A 114 -8.58 0.39 18.86
C THR A 114 -9.29 -0.71 18.08
N ILE A 115 -8.62 -1.86 17.93
CA ILE A 115 -9.11 -3.03 17.20
C ILE A 115 -10.42 -3.58 17.82
N ASP A 116 -10.60 -3.44 19.13
CA ASP A 116 -11.72 -3.93 19.92
C ASP A 116 -12.90 -2.93 20.02
N VAL A 117 -12.80 -1.78 19.36
CA VAL A 117 -13.87 -0.77 19.30
C VAL A 117 -14.87 -1.13 18.20
N ASP A 118 -16.16 -0.95 18.47
CA ASP A 118 -17.24 -1.17 17.51
C ASP A 118 -17.01 -0.41 16.19
N GLY A 119 -17.28 -1.07 15.07
CA GLY A 119 -17.22 -0.49 13.72
C GLY A 119 -16.15 -1.08 12.80
N TRP A 120 -15.29 -1.97 13.32
CA TRP A 120 -14.22 -2.62 12.54
C TRP A 120 -14.56 -4.02 12.01
N ASP A 121 -15.73 -4.57 12.34
CA ASP A 121 -16.12 -5.96 12.02
C ASP A 121 -16.06 -6.32 10.52
N THR A 122 -16.21 -5.33 9.63
CA THR A 122 -16.12 -5.52 8.16
C THR A 122 -14.67 -5.51 7.64
N PHE A 123 -13.72 -5.06 8.46
CA PHE A 123 -12.32 -4.84 8.08
C PHE A 123 -11.35 -5.72 8.85
N ILE A 124 -11.68 -6.11 10.08
CA ILE A 124 -10.80 -6.89 10.92
C ILE A 124 -11.39 -8.30 11.12
N GLU A 125 -10.73 -9.28 10.53
CA GLU A 125 -10.94 -10.69 10.87
C GLU A 125 -9.81 -11.16 11.80
N ASP A 126 -10.14 -11.95 12.82
CA ASP A 126 -9.19 -12.40 13.86
C ASP A 126 -8.62 -11.22 14.68
N PRO A 127 -9.41 -10.69 15.64
CA PRO A 127 -9.00 -9.55 16.46
C PRO A 127 -7.78 -9.84 17.34
N GLU A 128 -7.50 -11.11 17.68
CA GLU A 128 -6.31 -11.48 18.47
C GLU A 128 -5.03 -11.29 17.65
N GLN A 129 -5.03 -11.78 16.40
CA GLN A 129 -3.91 -11.53 15.49
C GLN A 129 -3.79 -10.04 15.14
N ALA A 130 -4.91 -9.35 14.92
CA ALA A 130 -4.91 -7.92 14.65
C ALA A 130 -4.31 -7.12 15.81
N MET A 131 -4.66 -7.47 17.06
CA MET A 131 -4.09 -6.84 18.26
C MET A 131 -2.59 -7.12 18.41
N SER A 132 -2.14 -8.31 18.01
CA SER A 132 -0.72 -8.66 17.99
C SER A 132 0.06 -7.79 17.01
N LEU A 133 -0.46 -7.58 15.80
CA LEU A 133 0.11 -6.64 14.82
C LEU A 133 0.05 -5.20 15.33
N ALA A 134 -1.09 -4.78 15.89
CA ALA A 134 -1.29 -3.44 16.45
C ALA A 134 -0.29 -3.11 17.55
N SER A 135 0.06 -4.08 18.39
CA SER A 135 1.06 -3.91 19.44
C SER A 135 2.44 -3.57 18.88
N VAL A 136 2.84 -4.20 17.77
CA VAL A 136 4.11 -3.88 17.09
C VAL A 136 4.04 -2.49 16.46
N ILE A 137 2.98 -2.20 15.71
CA ILE A 137 2.80 -0.91 15.02
C ILE A 137 2.73 0.26 16.00
N GLN A 138 1.95 0.13 17.08
CA GLN A 138 1.89 1.14 18.12
C GLN A 138 3.29 1.42 18.69
N ARG A 139 4.09 0.37 18.93
CA ARG A 139 5.45 0.54 19.42
C ARG A 139 6.34 1.25 18.40
N SER A 140 6.27 0.88 17.12
CA SER A 140 7.01 1.53 16.04
C SER A 140 6.71 3.03 15.95
N TRP A 141 5.43 3.42 16.08
CA TRP A 141 5.02 4.83 16.08
C TRP A 141 5.47 5.55 17.35
N ALA A 142 5.43 4.89 18.51
CA ALA A 142 5.90 5.45 19.78
C ALA A 142 7.41 5.69 19.78
N ASP A 143 8.21 4.74 19.27
CA ASP A 143 9.66 4.89 19.11
C ASP A 143 9.96 6.09 18.20
N PHE A 144 9.34 6.14 17.02
CA PHE A 144 9.47 7.27 16.11
C PHE A 144 9.08 8.62 16.72
N ALA A 145 8.00 8.68 17.50
CA ALA A 145 7.59 9.91 18.18
C ALA A 145 8.59 10.35 19.26
N ASN A 146 9.31 9.41 19.88
CA ASN A 146 10.25 9.66 20.97
C ASN A 146 11.65 10.05 20.47
N ASP A 147 12.21 9.31 19.51
CA ASP A 147 13.60 9.49 19.05
C ASP A 147 13.76 9.71 17.54
N GLY A 148 12.66 9.61 16.78
CA GLY A 148 12.67 9.77 15.33
C GLY A 148 13.11 8.52 14.57
N ILE A 149 13.26 7.36 15.22
CA ILE A 149 13.72 6.10 14.62
C ILE A 149 12.70 4.99 14.95
N PRO A 150 11.89 4.54 13.98
CA PRO A 150 10.98 3.44 14.21
C PRO A 150 11.71 2.09 14.22
N THR A 151 11.11 1.11 14.88
CA THR A 151 11.52 -0.30 14.88
C THR A 151 10.41 -1.17 14.28
N LEU A 152 10.70 -2.42 13.94
CA LEU A 152 9.71 -3.45 13.61
C LEU A 152 9.78 -4.54 14.68
N GLY A 153 9.23 -4.23 15.85
CA GLY A 153 9.37 -5.07 17.04
C GLY A 153 10.82 -5.11 17.49
N ASP A 154 11.41 -6.30 17.54
CA ASP A 154 12.83 -6.49 17.91
C ASP A 154 13.80 -6.32 16.73
N THR A 155 13.29 -5.97 15.55
CA THR A 155 14.10 -5.80 14.34
C THR A 155 14.16 -4.34 13.89
N GLU A 156 15.22 -3.98 13.16
CA GLU A 156 15.36 -2.65 12.59
C GLU A 156 14.35 -2.41 11.47
N TRP A 157 13.77 -1.20 11.42
CA TRP A 157 13.08 -0.71 10.23
C TRP A 157 14.09 0.06 9.36
N PRO A 158 14.54 -0.47 8.21
CA PRO A 158 15.53 0.21 7.40
C PRO A 158 14.98 1.54 6.89
N ALA A 159 15.79 2.60 7.01
CA ALA A 159 15.46 3.88 6.39
C ALA A 159 15.43 3.72 4.86
N PHE A 160 14.48 4.39 4.23
CA PHE A 160 14.28 4.37 2.79
C PHE A 160 15.42 5.08 2.07
N ASP A 161 15.96 4.44 1.03
CA ASP A 161 16.88 5.03 0.07
C ASP A 161 16.45 4.72 -1.38
N ARG A 162 17.07 5.40 -2.36
CA ARG A 162 16.72 5.27 -3.79
C ARG A 162 17.41 4.09 -4.49
N GLU A 163 18.23 3.31 -3.79
CA GLU A 163 18.85 2.09 -4.30
C GLU A 163 17.98 0.88 -3.96
N THR A 164 17.67 0.70 -2.68
CA THR A 164 16.93 -0.46 -2.14
C THR A 164 15.43 -0.24 -2.07
N ARG A 165 14.97 1.00 -1.81
CA ARG A 165 13.56 1.34 -1.54
C ARG A 165 12.92 0.40 -0.52
N SER A 166 13.67 0.08 0.55
CA SER A 166 13.17 -0.78 1.62
C SER A 166 11.83 -0.28 2.15
N THR A 167 10.85 -1.18 2.19
CA THR A 167 9.47 -0.88 2.57
C THR A 167 9.02 -1.94 3.57
N ALA A 168 8.55 -1.53 4.75
CA ALA A 168 7.92 -2.45 5.70
C ALA A 168 6.55 -2.87 5.18
N ILE A 169 6.25 -4.16 5.25
CA ILE A 169 4.95 -4.71 4.87
C ILE A 169 4.25 -5.15 6.16
N PHE A 170 3.13 -4.50 6.45
CA PHE A 170 2.28 -4.81 7.61
C PHE A 170 1.10 -5.66 7.16
N GLY A 171 1.25 -6.98 7.19
CA GLY A 171 0.16 -7.92 6.95
C GLY A 171 0.01 -8.90 8.11
N ARG A 172 -0.46 -10.12 7.82
CA ARG A 172 -0.52 -11.22 8.80
C ARG A 172 0.85 -11.55 9.41
N ASN A 173 1.92 -11.27 8.65
CA ASN A 173 3.30 -11.25 9.11
C ASN A 173 3.91 -9.88 8.75
N ILE A 174 4.90 -9.46 9.53
CA ILE A 174 5.69 -8.26 9.23
C ILE A 174 6.92 -8.67 8.44
N THR A 175 7.13 -8.07 7.28
CA THR A 175 8.33 -8.26 6.45
C THR A 175 8.90 -6.93 6.00
N VAL A 176 10.11 -6.94 5.46
CA VAL A 176 10.69 -5.79 4.74
C VAL A 176 10.96 -6.25 3.31
N GLU A 177 10.37 -5.56 2.34
CA GLU A 177 10.58 -5.82 0.92
C GLU A 177 11.50 -4.76 0.31
N SER A 178 12.32 -5.18 -0.65
CA SER A 178 13.20 -4.30 -1.45
C SER A 178 12.49 -3.94 -2.76
N ASP A 179 12.30 -2.64 -3.02
CA ASP A 179 11.58 -2.05 -4.16
C ASP A 179 10.30 -2.82 -4.57
N PRO A 180 9.33 -2.99 -3.64
CA PRO A 180 8.07 -3.64 -3.98
C PRO A 180 7.39 -2.93 -5.15
N ASN A 181 6.89 -3.69 -6.13
CA ASN A 181 6.28 -3.16 -7.35
C ASN A 181 7.19 -2.21 -8.17
N GLY A 182 8.52 -2.36 -8.06
CA GLY A 182 9.49 -1.50 -8.76
C GLY A 182 9.28 -1.43 -10.28
N GLN A 183 8.85 -2.53 -10.92
CA GLN A 183 8.55 -2.56 -12.35
C GLN A 183 7.34 -1.68 -12.70
N VAL A 184 6.29 -1.70 -11.88
CA VAL A 184 5.11 -0.83 -12.04
C VAL A 184 5.52 0.63 -11.92
N ARG A 185 6.26 0.99 -10.86
CA ARG A 185 6.82 2.35 -10.68
C ARG A 185 7.63 2.81 -11.88
N GLN A 186 8.45 1.94 -12.45
CA GLN A 186 9.26 2.26 -13.63
C GLN A 186 8.39 2.47 -14.88
N ALA A 187 7.39 1.62 -15.12
CA ALA A 187 6.48 1.75 -16.26
C ALA A 187 5.73 3.10 -16.27
N TRP A 188 5.33 3.61 -15.10
CA TRP A 188 4.73 4.94 -14.98
C TRP A 188 5.66 6.12 -15.32
N ASN A 189 6.98 5.90 -15.36
CA ASN A 189 7.97 6.91 -15.76
C ASN A 189 8.32 6.89 -17.26
N THR A 190 7.71 5.97 -18.03
CA THR A 190 7.87 5.89 -19.48
C THR A 190 6.84 6.72 -20.26
#